data_AF-A0A699VWF3-F1
#
_entry.id   AF-A0A699VWF3-F1
#
_cell.length_a   1.000
_cell.length_b   1.000
_cell.length_c   1.000
_cell.angle_alpha   90.00
_cell.angle_beta   90.00
_cell.angle_gamma   90.00
#
_symmetry.space_group_name_H-M   'P 1'
#
loop_
_entity.id
_entity.type
_entity.pdbx_description
1 polymer ?
#
loop_
_entity_poly.entity_id
_entity_poly.type
_entity_poly.pdbx_seq_one_letter_code
_entity_poly.pdbx_strand_id
1 'polypeptide(L)'
;STPAELKRMQNVPYALGVGSILYDVRCTRPDVAFAQNVTSQFQQNPGDIHRTTVKNILKYLRNTKDMFLVYGGDLKRELRVSCYTDVGYLTVVDDLKS
;
A
#
# COMPACT_ATOMS: atom_id res chain seq x y z
N SER A 1 -6.40 -1.62 -22.81
CA SER A 1 -7.54 -0.72 -22.70
C SER A 1 -8.10 -0.42 -24.08
N THR A 2 -9.41 -0.43 -24.25
CA THR A 2 -10.03 0.00 -25.53
C THR A 2 -9.95 1.52 -25.69
N PRO A 3 -10.02 2.09 -26.91
CA PRO A 3 -9.99 3.55 -27.11
C PRO A 3 -11.11 4.31 -26.36
N ALA A 4 -12.27 3.66 -26.20
CA ALA A 4 -13.39 4.19 -25.44
C ALA A 4 -13.09 4.24 -23.93
N GLU A 5 -12.40 3.23 -23.41
CA GLU A 5 -11.98 3.13 -22.01
C GLU A 5 -10.93 4.19 -21.66
N LEU A 6 -9.97 4.44 -22.56
CA LEU A 6 -8.97 5.51 -22.42
C LEU A 6 -9.63 6.89 -22.26
N LYS A 7 -10.62 7.20 -23.11
CA LYS A 7 -11.39 8.46 -23.01
C LYS A 7 -12.11 8.60 -21.67
N ARG A 8 -12.64 7.50 -21.12
CA ARG A 8 -13.31 7.51 -19.81
C ARG A 8 -12.32 7.72 -18.66
N MET A 9 -11.12 7.16 -18.77
CA MET A 9 -10.07 7.27 -17.77
C MET A 9 -9.33 8.60 -17.77
N GLN A 10 -9.33 9.32 -18.89
CA GLN A 10 -8.62 10.60 -19.03
C GLN A 10 -9.01 11.64 -17.97
N ASN A 11 -10.27 11.64 -17.53
CA ASN A 11 -10.79 12.56 -16.51
C ASN A 11 -10.77 11.99 -15.08
N VAL A 12 -10.31 10.76 -14.89
CA VAL A 12 -10.25 10.14 -13.57
C VAL A 12 -8.92 10.48 -12.92
N PRO A 13 -8.90 11.04 -11.70
CA PRO A 13 -7.66 11.38 -11.00
C PRO A 13 -7.03 10.12 -10.39
N TYR A 14 -6.59 9.19 -11.24
CA TYR A 14 -6.04 7.91 -10.83
C TYR A 14 -4.77 8.07 -9.99
N ALA A 15 -3.84 8.91 -10.44
CA ALA A 15 -2.58 9.19 -9.74
C ALA A 15 -2.81 9.79 -8.34
N LEU A 16 -3.84 10.63 -8.18
CA LEU A 16 -4.22 11.18 -6.86
C LEU A 16 -4.67 10.08 -5.91
N GLY A 17 -5.49 9.15 -6.40
CA GLY A 17 -5.94 8.00 -5.61
C GLY A 17 -4.79 7.10 -5.18
N VAL A 18 -3.90 6.75 -6.12
CA VAL A 18 -2.69 5.94 -5.83
C VAL A 18 -1.76 6.64 -4.84
N GLY A 19 -1.54 7.96 -5.00
CA GLY A 19 -0.72 8.75 -4.09
C GLY A 19 -1.30 8.85 -2.67
N SER A 20 -2.63 8.98 -2.57
CA SER A 20 -3.31 8.99 -1.27
C SER A 20 -3.15 7.65 -0.54
N ILE A 21 -3.31 6.53 -1.25
CA ILE A 21 -3.09 5.18 -0.68
C ILE A 21 -1.63 5.02 -0.24
N LEU A 22 -0.66 5.51 -1.02
CA LEU A 22 0.75 5.44 -0.65
C LEU A 22 1.05 6.20 0.66
N TYR A 23 0.38 7.33 0.87
CA TYR A 23 0.49 8.07 2.13
C TYR A 23 -0.01 7.24 3.32
N ASP A 24 -1.20 6.64 3.18
CA ASP A 24 -1.76 5.77 4.23
C ASP A 24 -0.84 4.57 4.52
N VAL A 25 -0.30 3.93 3.48
CA VAL A 25 0.66 2.82 3.61
C VAL A 25 1.90 3.23 4.42
N ARG A 26 2.45 4.41 4.15
CA ARG A 26 3.66 4.90 4.82
C ARG A 26 3.39 5.29 6.28
N CYS A 27 2.21 5.82 6.58
CA CYS A 27 1.94 6.43 7.88
C CYS A 27 1.23 5.48 8.86
N THR A 28 0.22 4.73 8.40
CA THR A 28 -0.71 4.05 9.32
C THR A 28 -1.16 2.66 8.88
N ARG A 29 -1.04 2.31 7.60
CA ARG A 29 -1.65 1.11 7.00
C ARG A 29 -0.70 0.31 6.09
N PRO A 30 0.41 -0.20 6.65
CA PRO A 30 1.36 -1.00 5.87
C PRO A 30 0.77 -2.31 5.33
N ASP A 31 -0.36 -2.78 5.88
CA ASP A 31 -1.10 -3.95 5.39
C ASP A 31 -1.60 -3.80 3.95
N VAL A 32 -1.75 -2.58 3.46
CA VAL A 32 -2.21 -2.27 2.10
C VAL A 32 -1.06 -2.11 1.09
N ALA A 33 0.20 -2.19 1.54
CA ALA A 33 1.39 -1.89 0.72
C ALA A 33 1.45 -2.71 -0.59
N PHE A 34 1.13 -4.00 -0.52
CA PHE A 34 1.12 -4.86 -1.70
C PHE A 34 0.09 -4.40 -2.73
N ALA A 35 -1.14 -4.13 -2.30
CA ALA A 35 -2.21 -3.66 -3.19
C ALA A 35 -1.86 -2.31 -3.83
N GLN A 36 -1.26 -1.41 -3.05
CA GLN A 36 -0.77 -0.11 -3.54
C GLN A 36 0.28 -0.29 -4.65
N ASN A 37 1.29 -1.14 -4.43
CA ASN A 37 2.35 -1.42 -5.40
C ASN A 37 1.81 -2.01 -6.71
N VAL A 38 0.79 -2.87 -6.65
CA VAL A 38 0.14 -3.40 -7.85
C VAL A 38 -0.58 -2.27 -8.61
N THR A 39 -1.30 -1.39 -7.91
CA THR A 39 -2.03 -0.29 -8.56
C THR A 39 -1.11 0.77 -9.18
N SER A 40 0.09 1.00 -8.66
CA SER A 40 1.02 1.98 -9.22
C SER A 40 1.57 1.59 -10.60
N GLN A 41 1.62 0.29 -10.92
CA GLN A 41 2.11 -0.21 -12.22
C GLN A 41 1.25 0.26 -13.40
N PHE A 42 -0.04 0.54 -13.16
CA PHE A 42 -1.00 0.92 -14.18
C PHE A 42 -1.23 2.43 -14.27
N GLN A 43 -0.37 3.25 -13.66
CA GLN A 43 -0.56 4.71 -13.60
C GLN A 43 -0.46 5.41 -14.97
N GLN A 44 0.35 4.88 -15.89
CA GLN A 44 0.51 5.45 -17.24
C GLN A 44 -0.71 5.19 -18.14
N ASN A 45 -1.40 4.08 -17.94
CA ASN A 45 -2.57 3.70 -18.72
C ASN A 45 -3.56 2.93 -17.84
N PRO A 46 -4.30 3.64 -16.97
CA PRO A 46 -5.29 3.01 -16.12
C PRO A 46 -6.50 2.56 -16.94
N GLY A 47 -7.15 1.52 -16.46
CA GLY A 47 -8.36 0.92 -17.01
C GLY A 47 -9.46 0.84 -15.97
N ASP A 48 -10.66 0.41 -16.39
CA ASP A 48 -11.84 0.38 -15.51
C ASP A 48 -11.67 -0.57 -14.33
N ILE A 49 -10.97 -1.68 -14.56
CA ILE A 49 -10.62 -2.65 -13.53
C ILE A 49 -9.69 -1.99 -12.50
N HIS A 50 -8.62 -1.32 -12.95
CA HIS A 50 -7.64 -0.67 -12.06
C HIS A 50 -8.28 0.44 -11.22
N ARG A 51 -9.14 1.25 -11.82
CA ARG A 51 -9.92 2.26 -11.09
C ARG A 51 -10.82 1.64 -10.02
N THR A 52 -11.46 0.52 -10.33
CA THR A 52 -12.31 -0.21 -9.38
C THR A 52 -11.48 -0.77 -8.23
N THR A 53 -10.30 -1.30 -8.50
CA THR A 53 -9.35 -1.75 -7.47
C THR A 53 -8.97 -0.61 -6.52
N VAL A 54 -8.59 0.56 -7.04
CA VAL A 54 -8.28 1.74 -6.21
C VAL A 54 -9.47 2.14 -5.33
N LYS A 55 -10.69 2.14 -5.87
CA LYS A 55 -11.90 2.41 -5.08
C LYS A 55 -12.11 1.38 -3.97
N ASN A 56 -11.85 0.11 -4.25
CA ASN A 56 -12.01 -0.96 -3.26
C ASN A 56 -10.99 -0.82 -2.13
N ILE A 57 -9.74 -0.44 -2.44
CA ILE A 57 -8.71 -0.15 -1.42
C ILE A 57 -9.15 1.01 -0.53
N LEU A 58 -9.61 2.12 -1.12
CA LEU A 58 -10.10 3.27 -0.36
C LEU A 58 -11.33 2.90 0.50
N LYS A 59 -12.21 2.05 -0.01
CA LYS A 59 -13.36 1.52 0.75
C LYS A 59 -12.91 0.66 1.92
N TYR A 60 -11.91 -0.20 1.74
CA TYR A 60 -11.30 -0.98 2.81
C TYR A 60 -10.75 -0.04 3.90
N LEU A 61 -9.89 0.91 3.52
CA LEU A 61 -9.29 1.87 4.44
C LEU A 61 -10.35 2.64 5.25
N ARG A 62 -11.42 3.09 4.58
CA ARG A 62 -12.55 3.77 5.24
C ARG A 62 -13.29 2.86 6.23
N ASN A 63 -13.54 1.61 5.86
CA ASN A 63 -14.32 0.67 6.67
C ASN A 63 -13.53 0.13 7.86
N THR A 64 -12.21 0.05 7.76
CA THR A 64 -11.35 -0.47 8.81
C THR A 64 -10.67 0.65 9.61
N LYS A 65 -11.00 1.93 9.37
CA LYS A 65 -10.31 3.09 9.98
C LYS A 65 -10.24 3.02 11.52
N ASP A 66 -11.29 2.46 12.14
CA ASP A 66 -11.43 2.35 13.60
C ASP A 66 -10.93 0.99 14.13
N MET A 67 -10.41 0.11 13.25
CA MET A 67 -9.81 -1.16 13.63
C MET A 67 -8.33 -0.96 13.94
N PHE A 68 -7.91 -1.40 15.12
CA PHE A 68 -6.52 -1.39 15.56
C PHE A 68 -6.20 -2.69 16.29
N LEU A 69 -4.94 -3.12 16.19
CA LEU A 69 -4.48 -4.28 16.93
C LEU A 69 -4.17 -3.85 18.37
N VAL A 70 -4.94 -4.37 19.32
CA VAL A 70 -4.65 -4.17 20.74
C VAL A 70 -3.67 -5.26 21.18
N TYR A 71 -2.44 -4.85 21.50
CA TYR A 71 -1.45 -5.76 22.08
C TYR A 71 -1.59 -5.71 23.61
N GLY A 72 -1.77 -6.87 24.24
CA GLY A 72 -2.01 -6.99 25.69
C GLY A 72 -3.50 -7.08 26.04
N GLY A 73 -4.03 -8.31 26.12
CA GLY A 73 -5.40 -8.57 26.58
C GLY A 73 -5.61 -8.40 28.09
N ASP A 74 -4.53 -8.14 28.85
CA ASP A 74 -4.56 -7.94 30.30
C ASP A 74 -3.83 -6.62 30.65
N LEU A 75 -4.59 -5.62 31.09
CA LEU A 75 -4.11 -4.28 31.45
C LEU A 75 -3.06 -4.28 32.58
N LYS A 76 -2.89 -5.40 33.29
CA LYS A 76 -1.91 -5.57 34.37
C LYS A 76 -0.56 -6.09 33.92
N ARG A 77 -0.43 -6.59 32.68
CA ARG A 77 0.84 -7.11 32.16
C ARG A 77 1.58 -6.01 31.42
N GLU A 78 2.83 -5.76 31.82
CA GLU A 78 3.72 -4.86 31.10
C GLU A 78 3.94 -5.38 29.66
N LEU A 79 3.76 -4.49 28.68
CA LEU A 79 3.85 -4.82 27.26
C LEU A 79 5.32 -5.04 26.86
N ARG A 80 5.82 -6.26 27.01
CA ARG A 80 7.20 -6.61 26.64
C ARG A 80 7.26 -7.03 25.16
N VAL A 81 7.51 -6.07 24.27
CA VAL A 81 7.68 -6.33 22.83
C VAL A 81 9.14 -6.68 22.53
N SER A 82 9.42 -7.95 22.25
CA SER A 82 10.74 -8.39 21.75
C SER A 82 10.74 -8.33 20.22
N CYS A 83 11.36 -7.29 19.66
CA CYS A 83 11.51 -7.14 18.20
C CYS A 83 12.79 -7.84 17.75
N TYR A 84 12.70 -8.88 16.92
CA TYR A 84 13.85 -9.43 16.21
C TYR A 84 13.87 -8.83 14.80
N THR A 85 14.96 -8.14 14.48
CA THR A 85 15.17 -7.56 13.15
C THR A 85 16.22 -8.40 12.45
N ASP A 86 15.82 -9.22 11.49
CA ASP A 86 16.77 -9.87 10.57
C ASP A 86 17.13 -8.87 9.47
N VAL A 87 18.06 -7.97 9.81
CA VAL A 87 18.70 -7.11 8.84
C VAL A 87 20.07 -7.71 8.50
N GLY A 88 20.06 -8.60 7.52
CA GLY A 88 21.26 -9.01 6.80
C GLY A 88 21.60 -8.01 5.70
N TYR A 89 22.08 -6.81 6.04
CA TYR A 89 22.92 -6.05 5.12
C TYR A 89 24.32 -6.65 5.19
N LEU A 90 24.62 -7.61 4.29
CA LEU A 90 25.95 -8.07 3.82
C LEU A 90 25.94 -9.60 3.61
N THR A 91 25.75 -10.03 2.37
CA THR A 91 26.65 -11.00 1.69
C THR A 91 26.49 -10.84 0.16
N VAL A 92 26.90 -9.69 -0.37
CA VAL A 92 27.45 -9.63 -1.73
C VAL A 92 28.81 -8.97 -1.58
N VAL A 93 29.87 -9.76 -1.78
CA VAL A 93 31.26 -9.32 -1.70
C VAL A 93 31.79 -8.77 -3.04
N ASP A 94 30.94 -8.56 -4.05
CA ASP A 94 31.41 -8.25 -5.42
C ASP A 94 30.66 -7.10 -6.11
N ASP A 95 30.42 -5.97 -5.43
CA ASP A 95 30.02 -4.72 -6.11
C ASP A 95 30.94 -3.55 -5.74
N LEU A 96 32.25 -3.77 -5.85
CA LEU A 96 33.20 -2.68 -6.11
C LEU A 96 33.35 -2.53 -7.63
N LYS A 97 32.53 -1.64 -8.19
CA LYS A 97 32.63 -0.98 -9.50
C LYS A 97 33.83 -1.36 -10.40
N SER A 98 33.51 -1.88 -11.58
CA SER A 98 34.03 -1.39 -12.87
C SER A 98 32.95 -1.44 -13.93
#